data_AF-A0ABD5WBG0-F1
#
_entry.id   AF-A0ABD5WBG0-F1
#
_cell.length_a   1.000
_cell.length_b   1.000
_cell.length_c   1.000
_cell.angle_alpha   90.00
_cell.angle_beta   90.00
_cell.angle_gamma   90.00
#
_symmetry.space_group_name_H-M   'P 1'
#
loop_
_entity.id
_entity.type
_entity.pdbx_description
1 polymer ?
#
loop_
_entity_poly.entity_id
_entity_poly.type
_entity_poly.pdbx_seq_one_letter_code
_entity_poly.pdbx_strand_id
1 'polypeptide(L)'
;MVGPGRIPGQYNLIVEGAYDQFDLQLPVPEFTKRLEKDDVPDTVSVVGLGEAFVDGDMVDQLKAAMSDRVTDLEYQSPTIQFVVKESFHRRGKSFDLRFEDELYDLQRLFGPRVTREGTDWLAAPFTI
;
A
#
# COMPACT_ATOMS: atom_id res chain seq x y z
N MET A 1 10.06 -0.40 -19.61
CA MET A 1 9.36 0.81 -19.12
C MET A 1 8.44 0.37 -18.01
N VAL A 2 8.61 0.94 -16.81
CA VAL A 2 7.67 0.73 -15.70
C VAL A 2 6.37 1.44 -16.08
N GLY A 3 5.24 0.73 -16.02
CA GLY A 3 3.94 1.33 -16.29
C GLY A 3 3.58 2.34 -15.18
N PRO A 4 2.80 3.39 -15.48
CA PRO A 4 2.34 4.32 -14.45
C PRO A 4 1.55 3.56 -13.37
N GLY A 5 1.81 3.88 -12.09
CA GLY A 5 1.14 3.27 -10.93
C GLY A 5 1.71 1.92 -10.46
N ARG A 6 2.80 1.40 -11.03
CA ARG A 6 3.26 0.01 -10.78
C ARG A 6 4.78 -0.17 -10.78
N ILE A 7 5.48 0.44 -9.80
CA ILE A 7 6.92 0.21 -9.58
C ILE A 7 7.13 -1.16 -8.90
N PRO A 8 7.87 -2.09 -9.52
CA PRO A 8 8.26 -3.35 -8.88
C PRO A 8 9.18 -3.11 -7.67
N GLY A 9 9.09 -3.99 -6.67
CA GLY A 9 9.92 -3.88 -5.46
C GLY A 9 9.49 -2.75 -4.51
N GLN A 10 8.27 -2.23 -4.67
CA GLN A 10 7.72 -1.14 -3.88
C GLN A 10 6.23 -1.33 -3.62
N TYR A 11 5.74 -0.70 -2.55
CA TYR A 11 4.32 -0.46 -2.33
C TYR A 11 3.89 0.76 -3.14
N ASN A 12 2.98 0.56 -4.08
CA ASN A 12 2.41 1.63 -4.89
C ASN A 12 1.03 1.97 -4.32
N LEU A 13 0.80 3.20 -3.90
CA LEU A 13 -0.53 3.64 -3.48
C LEU A 13 -1.14 4.48 -4.61
N ILE A 14 -2.26 4.02 -5.17
CA ILE A 14 -2.92 4.67 -6.29
C ILE A 14 -4.38 4.99 -5.95
N VAL A 15 -4.88 6.11 -6.47
CA VAL A 15 -6.32 6.42 -6.38
C VAL A 15 -7.07 5.60 -7.43
N GLU A 16 -8.21 5.05 -7.02
CA GLU A 16 -9.11 4.29 -7.88
C GLU A 16 -9.52 5.11 -9.11
N GLY A 17 -9.42 4.48 -10.29
CA GLY A 17 -9.76 5.12 -11.57
C GLY A 17 -8.69 6.05 -12.15
N ALA A 18 -7.64 6.39 -11.39
CA ALA A 18 -6.52 7.19 -11.91
C ALA A 18 -5.48 6.34 -12.67
N TYR A 19 -5.35 5.06 -12.31
CA TYR A 19 -4.41 4.11 -12.92
C TYR A 19 -5.03 2.72 -13.06
N ASP A 20 -4.49 1.92 -13.98
CA ASP A 20 -4.86 0.51 -14.14
C ASP A 20 -4.53 -0.28 -12.87
N GLN A 21 -5.48 -1.10 -12.44
CA GLN A 21 -5.34 -2.07 -11.36
C GLN A 21 -4.97 -3.44 -11.95
N PHE A 22 -4.35 -4.29 -11.14
CA PHE A 22 -4.14 -5.69 -11.51
C PHE A 22 -5.44 -6.49 -11.43
N ASP A 23 -5.53 -7.56 -12.23
CA ASP A 23 -6.68 -8.47 -12.25
C ASP A 23 -6.91 -9.14 -10.89
N LEU A 24 -5.82 -9.46 -10.19
CA LEU A 24 -5.89 -10.02 -8.85
C LEU A 24 -6.05 -8.91 -7.82
N GLN A 25 -7.28 -8.77 -7.33
CA GLN A 25 -7.61 -7.86 -6.23
C GLN A 25 -7.81 -8.63 -4.93
N LEU A 26 -7.13 -8.19 -3.87
CA LEU A 26 -7.26 -8.76 -2.53
C LEU A 26 -7.68 -7.68 -1.53
N PRO A 27 -8.66 -7.94 -0.65
CA PRO A 27 -8.92 -7.05 0.47
C PRO A 27 -7.75 -7.11 1.47
N VAL A 28 -7.49 -6.03 2.20
CA VAL A 28 -6.41 -5.93 3.21
C VAL A 28 -6.33 -7.18 4.12
N PRO A 29 -7.42 -7.67 4.75
CA PRO A 29 -7.34 -8.85 5.62
C PRO A 29 -6.81 -10.10 4.93
N GLU A 30 -7.13 -10.28 3.65
CA GLU A 30 -6.67 -11.45 2.89
C GLU A 30 -5.22 -11.28 2.45
N PHE A 31 -4.82 -10.06 2.09
CA PHE A 31 -3.43 -9.74 1.80
C PHE A 31 -2.53 -9.96 3.03
N THR A 32 -2.96 -9.52 4.23
CA THR A 32 -2.26 -9.78 5.50
C THR A 32 -2.03 -11.27 5.72
N LYS A 33 -3.06 -12.11 5.55
CA LYS A 33 -2.92 -13.57 5.69
C LYS A 33 -1.93 -14.17 4.69
N ARG A 34 -1.83 -13.63 3.48
CA ARG A 34 -0.87 -14.10 2.47
C ARG A 34 0.55 -13.69 2.79
N LEU A 35 0.75 -12.47 3.32
CA LEU A 35 2.04 -12.05 3.88
C LEU A 35 2.47 -13.02 4.99
N GLU A 36 1.59 -13.34 5.94
CA GLU A 36 1.89 -14.29 7.02
C GLU A 36 2.29 -15.68 6.50
N LYS A 37 1.67 -16.13 5.40
CA LYS A 37 1.90 -17.45 4.80
C LYS A 37 3.02 -17.52 3.76
N ASP A 38 3.68 -16.41 3.45
CA ASP A 38 4.67 -16.32 2.36
C ASP A 38 4.10 -16.71 0.98
N ASP A 39 2.86 -16.27 0.71
CA ASP A 39 2.14 -16.57 -0.55
C ASP A 39 1.71 -15.27 -1.24
N VAL A 40 2.62 -14.30 -1.29
CA VAL A 40 2.37 -13.02 -1.94
C VAL A 40 2.56 -13.17 -3.46
N PRO A 41 1.54 -12.83 -4.28
CA PRO A 41 1.66 -12.87 -5.73
C PRO A 41 2.66 -11.84 -6.27
N ASP A 42 3.30 -12.15 -7.41
CA ASP A 42 4.21 -11.23 -8.12
C ASP A 42 3.55 -9.89 -8.47
N THR A 43 2.24 -9.87 -8.72
CA THR A 43 1.45 -8.66 -8.98
C THR A 43 0.11 -8.76 -8.28
N VAL A 44 -0.24 -7.76 -7.47
CA VAL A 44 -1.50 -7.75 -6.73
C VAL A 44 -1.98 -6.32 -6.45
N SER A 45 -3.29 -6.11 -6.58
CA SER A 45 -3.96 -4.90 -6.10
C SER A 45 -4.64 -5.19 -4.76
N VAL A 46 -4.29 -4.42 -3.73
CA VAL A 46 -4.85 -4.50 -2.40
C VAL A 46 -5.88 -3.39 -2.21
N VAL A 47 -7.10 -3.77 -1.87
CA VAL A 47 -8.23 -2.84 -1.68
C VAL A 47 -8.64 -2.79 -0.21
N GLY A 48 -9.33 -1.72 0.18
CA GLY A 48 -9.89 -1.60 1.53
C GLY A 48 -8.94 -1.02 2.57
N LEU A 49 -7.95 -0.22 2.14
CA LEU A 49 -6.96 0.38 3.03
C LEU A 49 -7.58 1.42 4.00
N GLY A 50 -8.59 2.17 3.55
CA GLY A 50 -9.27 3.15 4.40
C GLY A 50 -9.99 2.50 5.57
N GLU A 51 -10.75 1.44 5.29
CA GLU A 51 -11.44 0.63 6.30
C GLU A 51 -10.43 0.02 7.29
N ALA A 52 -9.27 -0.42 6.82
CA ALA A 52 -8.19 -0.93 7.68
C ALA A 52 -7.56 0.16 8.56
N PHE A 53 -7.57 1.43 8.17
CA PHE A 53 -7.10 2.52 9.03
C PHE A 53 -8.11 2.90 10.12
N VAL A 54 -9.40 2.81 9.82
CA VAL A 54 -10.48 2.96 10.81
C VAL A 54 -10.37 1.87 11.87
N ASP A 55 -10.12 0.62 11.44
CA ASP A 55 -9.81 -0.49 12.32
C ASP A 55 -8.32 -0.47 12.72
N GLY A 56 -7.99 0.29 13.76
CA GLY A 56 -6.62 0.46 14.25
C GLY A 56 -5.86 -0.86 14.49
N ASP A 57 -6.55 -1.93 14.87
CA ASP A 57 -5.93 -3.25 15.08
C ASP A 57 -5.56 -3.91 13.74
N MET A 58 -6.40 -3.72 12.71
CA MET A 58 -6.15 -4.25 11.37
C MET A 58 -4.93 -3.61 10.71
N VAL A 59 -4.76 -2.28 10.81
CA VAL A 59 -3.57 -1.61 10.25
C VAL A 59 -2.29 -2.04 10.98
N ASP A 60 -2.35 -2.27 12.29
CA ASP A 60 -1.20 -2.71 13.06
C ASP A 60 -0.82 -4.17 12.73
N GLN A 61 -1.80 -5.04 12.50
CA GLN A 61 -1.55 -6.40 11.99
C GLN A 61 -0.94 -6.40 10.58
N LEU A 62 -1.50 -5.59 9.66
CA LEU A 62 -0.94 -5.45 8.32
C LEU A 62 0.51 -4.95 8.37
N LYS A 63 0.80 -3.95 9.20
CA LYS A 63 2.15 -3.42 9.38
C LYS A 63 3.12 -4.48 9.91
N ALA A 64 2.69 -5.27 10.90
CA ALA A 64 3.50 -6.35 11.44
C ALA A 64 3.82 -7.39 10.35
N ALA A 65 2.81 -7.84 9.61
CA ALA A 65 2.99 -8.80 8.52
C ALA A 65 3.89 -8.25 7.38
N MET A 66 3.77 -6.96 7.04
CA MET A 66 4.67 -6.32 6.08
C MET A 66 6.11 -6.24 6.59
N SER A 67 6.31 -5.90 7.87
CA SER A 67 7.63 -5.80 8.52
C SER A 67 8.33 -7.15 8.58
N ASP A 68 7.60 -8.21 8.92
CA ASP A 68 8.15 -9.56 9.04
C ASP A 68 8.59 -10.13 7.69
N ARG A 69 8.02 -9.62 6.59
CA ARG A 69 8.27 -10.10 5.22
C ARG A 69 9.17 -9.21 4.38
N VAL A 70 9.79 -8.19 4.96
CA VAL A 70 10.65 -7.25 4.20
C VAL A 70 11.72 -7.99 3.39
N THR A 71 12.43 -8.95 4.00
CA THR A 71 13.50 -9.70 3.31
C THR A 71 12.97 -10.48 2.10
N ASP A 72 11.82 -11.14 2.26
CA ASP A 72 11.21 -11.96 1.21
C ASP A 72 10.69 -11.07 0.07
N LEU A 73 10.04 -9.95 0.42
CA LEU A 73 9.55 -8.96 -0.53
C LEU A 73 10.69 -8.27 -1.29
N GLU A 74 11.81 -7.95 -0.63
CA GLU A 74 12.99 -7.39 -1.30
C GLU A 74 13.59 -8.40 -2.30
N TYR A 75 13.65 -9.68 -1.92
CA TYR A 75 14.18 -10.73 -2.80
C TYR A 75 13.27 -11.02 -4.00
N GLN A 76 11.97 -11.20 -3.77
CA GLN A 76 10.98 -11.50 -4.81
C GLN A 76 10.66 -10.27 -5.68
N SER A 77 10.80 -9.06 -5.11
CA SER A 77 10.48 -7.79 -5.75
C SER A 77 9.09 -7.73 -6.41
N PRO A 78 8.00 -8.17 -5.72
CA PRO A 78 6.66 -8.12 -6.29
C PRO A 78 6.22 -6.67 -6.56
N THR A 79 5.18 -6.52 -7.37
CA THR A 79 4.53 -5.24 -7.64
C THR A 79 3.20 -5.18 -6.90
N ILE A 80 3.21 -4.51 -5.75
CA ILE A 80 2.03 -4.40 -4.88
C ILE A 80 1.41 -3.03 -5.06
N GLN A 81 0.11 -2.98 -5.35
CA GLN A 81 -0.67 -1.76 -5.51
C GLN A 81 -1.74 -1.66 -4.42
N PHE A 82 -1.66 -0.70 -3.51
CA PHE A 82 -2.78 -0.32 -2.66
C PHE A 82 -3.70 0.64 -3.42
N VAL A 83 -4.93 0.22 -3.65
CA VAL A 83 -5.95 1.02 -4.32
C VAL A 83 -6.83 1.68 -3.27
N VAL A 84 -6.88 3.02 -3.31
CA VAL A 84 -7.69 3.83 -2.40
C VAL A 84 -8.79 4.55 -3.18
N LYS A 85 -9.99 4.63 -2.62
CA LYS A 85 -11.13 5.31 -3.26
C LYS A 85 -11.00 6.83 -3.23
N GLU A 86 -10.32 7.34 -2.20
CA GLU A 86 -10.19 8.76 -1.91
C GLU A 86 -8.80 9.29 -2.26
N SER A 87 -8.57 10.58 -1.99
CA SER A 87 -7.35 11.30 -2.37
C SER A 87 -6.27 11.28 -1.29
N PHE A 88 -5.01 11.46 -1.71
CA PHE A 88 -3.87 11.68 -0.82
C PHE A 88 -3.67 13.17 -0.49
N HIS A 89 -3.56 13.47 0.81
CA HIS A 89 -3.26 14.80 1.31
C HIS A 89 -1.79 14.90 1.71
N ARG A 90 -1.11 15.97 1.29
CA ARG A 90 0.28 16.22 1.72
C ARG A 90 0.28 16.93 3.06
N ARG A 91 0.97 16.35 4.05
CA ARG A 91 1.17 16.95 5.38
C ARG A 91 2.65 17.22 5.62
N GLY A 92 3.11 18.39 5.19
CA GLY A 92 4.52 18.76 5.27
C GLY A 92 5.41 17.84 4.43
N LYS A 93 6.15 16.94 5.11
CA LYS A 93 7.01 15.92 4.49
C LYS A 93 6.38 14.52 4.40
N SER A 94 5.20 14.32 5.01
CA SER A 94 4.44 13.06 4.96
C SER A 94 3.19 13.19 4.08
N PHE A 95 2.47 12.08 3.96
CA PHE A 95 1.19 11.99 3.27
C PHE A 95 0.16 11.33 4.17
N ASP A 96 -1.06 11.84 4.12
CA ASP A 96 -2.21 11.28 4.80
C ASP A 96 -3.18 10.73 3.76
N LEU A 97 -3.82 9.61 4.06
CA LEU A 97 -4.98 9.10 3.34
C LEU A 97 -6.23 9.76 3.90
N ARG A 98 -7.03 10.38 3.05
CA ARG A 98 -8.39 10.78 3.43
C ARG A 98 -9.30 9.56 3.36
N PHE A 99 -10.12 9.35 4.38
CA PHE A 99 -11.17 8.35 4.39
C PHE A 99 -12.29 8.77 5.35
N GLU A 100 -13.54 8.77 4.90
CA GLU A 100 -14.72 9.14 5.72
C GLU A 100 -14.56 10.49 6.47
N ASP A 101 -14.01 11.49 5.79
CA ASP A 101 -13.70 12.83 6.32
C ASP A 101 -12.61 12.90 7.42
N GLU A 102 -11.95 11.78 7.71
CA GLU A 102 -10.76 11.71 8.55
C GLU A 102 -9.48 11.65 7.73
N LEU A 103 -8.35 11.96 8.37
CA LEU A 103 -7.01 11.89 7.78
C LEU A 103 -6.15 10.89 8.55
N TYR A 104 -5.67 9.87 7.84
CA TYR A 104 -4.86 8.79 8.39
C TYR A 104 -3.42 8.87 7.89
N ASP A 105 -2.45 8.92 8.80
CA ASP A 105 -1.03 9.06 8.46
C ASP A 105 -0.49 7.78 7.80
N LEU A 106 -0.10 7.89 6.53
CA LEU A 106 0.44 6.76 5.77
C LEU A 106 1.79 6.28 6.32
N GLN A 107 2.53 7.11 7.04
CA GLN A 107 3.79 6.69 7.67
C GLN A 107 3.58 5.64 8.75
N ARG A 108 2.37 5.53 9.32
CA ARG A 108 2.05 4.47 10.27
C ARG A 108 2.26 3.10 9.64
N LEU A 109 1.92 2.94 8.36
CA LEU A 109 1.97 1.67 7.64
C LEU A 109 3.20 1.55 6.73
N PHE A 110 3.50 2.59 5.94
CA PHE A 110 4.52 2.56 4.89
C PHE A 110 5.85 3.21 5.29
N GLY A 111 5.98 3.59 6.57
CA GLY A 111 7.18 4.22 7.09
C GLY A 111 7.40 5.64 6.56
N PRO A 112 8.53 6.28 6.92
CA PRO A 112 8.77 7.69 6.62
C PRO A 112 9.14 7.98 5.16
N ARG A 113 9.42 6.94 4.36
CA ARG A 113 9.99 7.06 3.00
C ARG A 113 8.94 6.99 1.90
N VAL A 114 7.75 7.55 2.14
CA VAL A 114 6.72 7.70 1.11
C VAL A 114 7.09 8.85 0.17
N THR A 115 7.19 8.56 -1.12
CA THR A 115 7.44 9.54 -2.20
C THR A 115 6.20 9.71 -3.07
N ARG A 116 6.13 10.85 -3.75
CA ARG A 116 5.05 11.14 -4.71
C ARG A 116 5.60 11.01 -6.12
N GLU A 117 5.06 10.04 -6.85
CA GLU A 117 5.46 9.74 -8.23
C GLU A 117 4.52 10.41 -9.25
N GLY A 118 3.28 10.70 -8.86
CA GLY A 118 2.30 11.42 -9.68
C GLY A 118 1.26 12.15 -8.84
N THR A 119 0.26 12.77 -9.49
CA THR A 119 -0.84 13.41 -8.76
C THR A 119 -1.57 12.38 -7.90
N ASP A 120 -1.94 11.24 -8.46
CA ASP A 120 -2.75 10.26 -7.74
C ASP A 120 -1.97 8.97 -7.39
N TRP A 121 -0.65 9.11 -7.25
CA TRP A 121 0.26 7.98 -7.04
C TRP A 121 1.38 8.32 -6.05
N LEU A 122 1.42 7.54 -4.96
CA LEU A 122 2.53 7.50 -4.01
C LEU A 122 3.27 6.18 -4.12
N ALA A 123 4.55 6.18 -3.80
CA ALA A 123 5.35 4.97 -3.70
C ALA A 123 6.07 4.92 -2.35
N ALA A 124 6.25 3.71 -1.83
CA ALA A 124 7.02 3.48 -0.62
C ALA A 124 7.88 2.22 -0.78
N PRO A 125 9.10 2.19 -0.23
CA PRO A 125 9.92 0.99 -0.21
C PRO A 125 9.29 -0.10 0.68
N PHE A 126 9.70 -1.35 0.49
CA PHE A 126 9.29 -2.43 1.39
C PHE A 126 9.86 -2.28 2.80
N THR A 127 11.03 -1.66 2.94
CA THR A 127 11.60 -1.30 4.23
C THR A 127 10.80 -0.17 4.90
N ILE A 128 10.06 -0.51 5.95
CA ILE A 128 9.17 0.39 6.70
C ILE A 128 9.70 0.79 8.07
#